data_AF-A0A0D8JVS5-F1
#
_entry.id   AF-A0A0D8JVS5-F1
#
_cell.length_a   1.000
_cell.length_b   1.000
_cell.length_c   1.000
_cell.angle_alpha   90.00
_cell.angle_beta   90.00
_cell.angle_gamma   90.00
#
_symmetry.space_group_name_H-M   'P 1'
#
loop_
_entity.id
_entity.type
_entity.pdbx_description
1 polymer ?
#
loop_
_entity_poly.entity_id
_entity_poly.type
_entity_poly.pdbx_seq_one_letter_code
_entity_poly.pdbx_strand_id
1 'polypeptide(L)'
;MLRNCPNEDFQQSSFFKTRPQLPSPEDVRAQARAQYLAGSGPDKRKVFGDAGPQWNPPPASFASMGLFVKSGANIMIAEGQSLYAVCHFLKGSVPVPELYGWRTDGGNISREHMYDRAIADRFMAEAGPFQSVEEFHDWFVFLCRRPMADPYSIPMEPFRSELPDDAAISFTHGDLHRSNIMVSKSEPWRVVSIVDWEQSGWMPEYWEDRKGTSLQNGRASGLPNTYQ
;
A
#
# COMPACT_ATOMS: atom_id res chain seq x y z
N MET A 1 1.17 13.54 15.71
CA MET A 1 2.29 13.43 14.75
C MET A 1 2.48 11.94 14.45
N LEU A 2 2.64 11.54 13.19
CA LEU A 2 2.92 10.15 12.84
C LEU A 2 4.31 9.76 13.36
N ARG A 3 4.45 8.54 13.90
CA ARG A 3 5.72 8.06 14.42
C ARG A 3 6.66 7.76 13.23
N ASN A 4 7.86 8.33 13.27
CA ASN A 4 8.87 8.18 12.19
C ASN A 4 10.10 7.38 12.65
N CYS A 5 9.90 6.47 13.61
CA CYS A 5 10.96 5.61 14.13
C CYS A 5 11.14 4.40 13.20
N PRO A 6 12.39 3.97 12.88
CA PRO A 6 12.63 2.80 12.02
C PRO A 6 12.14 1.50 12.66
N ASN A 7 12.13 1.44 13.99
CA ASN A 7 11.63 0.32 14.77
C ASN A 7 10.67 0.85 15.83
N GLU A 8 9.51 0.21 15.98
CA GLU A 8 8.49 0.58 16.94
C GLU A 8 7.72 -0.66 17.39
N ASP A 9 7.58 -0.83 18.69
CA ASP A 9 6.78 -1.88 19.31
C ASP A 9 5.62 -1.22 20.07
N PHE A 10 4.38 -1.57 19.70
CA PHE A 10 3.18 -1.02 20.34
C PHE A 10 2.86 -1.80 21.62
N GLN A 11 3.61 -1.54 22.69
CA GLN A 11 3.54 -2.23 24.00
C GLN A 11 2.12 -2.25 24.61
N GLN A 12 1.27 -1.31 24.25
CA GLN A 12 -0.13 -1.24 24.68
C GLN A 12 -1.09 -2.18 23.91
N SER A 13 -0.62 -2.79 22.82
CA SER A 13 -1.46 -3.67 21.98
C SER A 13 -1.82 -4.97 22.67
N SER A 14 -2.86 -5.63 22.17
CA SER A 14 -3.34 -6.91 22.70
C SER A 14 -2.27 -8.01 22.70
N PHE A 15 -1.33 -7.96 21.75
CA PHE A 15 -0.23 -8.91 21.65
C PHE A 15 0.65 -8.92 22.91
N PHE A 16 1.07 -7.73 23.37
CA PHE A 16 2.00 -7.61 24.50
C PHE A 16 1.36 -7.90 25.86
N LYS A 17 0.03 -8.05 25.92
CA LYS A 17 -0.66 -8.52 27.14
C LYS A 17 -0.32 -9.98 27.48
N THR A 18 0.02 -10.78 26.48
CA THR A 18 0.30 -12.21 26.64
C THR A 18 1.71 -12.60 26.23
N ARG A 19 2.42 -11.74 25.49
CA ARG A 19 3.75 -12.04 24.97
C ARG A 19 4.74 -10.90 25.23
N PRO A 20 5.94 -11.17 25.76
CA PRO A 20 6.88 -10.11 26.12
C PRO A 20 7.59 -9.46 24.92
N GLN A 21 7.70 -10.15 23.78
CA GLN A 21 8.37 -9.61 22.59
C GLN A 21 7.78 -10.15 21.27
N LEU A 22 7.95 -9.36 20.21
CA LEU A 22 7.71 -9.80 18.83
C LEU A 22 8.84 -10.72 18.34
N PRO A 23 8.58 -11.62 17.37
CA PRO A 23 9.61 -12.45 16.75
C PRO A 23 10.73 -11.61 16.13
N SER A 24 11.96 -12.13 16.15
CA SER A 24 13.08 -11.49 15.46
C SER A 24 12.89 -11.53 13.93
N PRO A 25 13.53 -10.66 13.15
CA PRO A 25 13.51 -10.77 11.69
C PRO A 25 13.99 -12.14 11.17
N GLU A 26 14.92 -12.77 11.88
CA GLU A 26 15.37 -14.13 11.58
C GLU A 26 14.27 -15.16 11.78
N ASP A 27 13.53 -15.10 12.90
CA ASP A 27 12.38 -15.98 13.17
C ASP A 27 11.30 -15.82 12.08
N VAL A 28 11.04 -14.58 11.66
CA VAL A 28 10.08 -14.28 10.58
C VAL A 28 10.49 -14.93 9.27
N ARG A 29 11.77 -14.81 8.88
CA ARG A 29 12.30 -15.47 7.67
C ARG A 29 12.23 -16.98 7.77
N ALA A 30 12.62 -17.55 8.92
CA ALA A 30 12.58 -18.98 9.15
C ALA A 30 11.16 -19.52 9.04
N GLN A 31 10.20 -18.85 9.67
CA GLN A 31 8.77 -19.21 9.61
C GLN A 31 8.22 -19.12 8.18
N ALA A 32 8.47 -18.02 7.47
CA ALA A 32 8.02 -17.85 6.08
C ALA A 32 8.59 -18.97 5.18
N ARG A 33 9.88 -19.31 5.35
CA ARG A 33 10.53 -20.39 4.60
C ARG A 33 9.95 -21.75 4.92
N ALA A 34 9.71 -22.05 6.19
CA ALA A 34 9.11 -23.30 6.62
C ALA A 34 7.69 -23.47 6.04
N GLN A 35 6.87 -22.42 6.08
CA GLN A 35 5.52 -22.43 5.51
C GLN A 35 5.51 -22.65 4.00
N TYR A 36 6.43 -22.00 3.28
CA TYR A 36 6.59 -22.19 1.85
C TYR A 36 7.00 -23.61 1.48
N LEU A 37 8.04 -24.16 2.14
CA LEU A 37 8.52 -25.52 1.88
C LEU A 37 7.44 -26.57 2.19
N ALA A 38 6.59 -26.31 3.18
CA ALA A 38 5.45 -27.16 3.52
C ALA A 38 4.23 -26.96 2.62
N GLY A 39 4.24 -25.99 1.68
CA GLY A 39 3.08 -25.64 0.86
C GLY A 39 1.89 -25.06 1.65
N SER A 40 2.14 -24.62 2.89
CA SER A 40 1.15 -24.07 3.82
C SER A 40 1.19 -22.54 3.93
N GLY A 41 1.95 -21.89 3.03
CA GLY A 41 2.04 -20.44 2.94
C GLY A 41 0.67 -19.76 2.74
N PRO A 42 0.44 -18.60 3.37
CA PRO A 42 -0.86 -17.92 3.31
C PRO A 42 -1.15 -17.32 1.93
N ASP A 43 -0.12 -16.90 1.18
CA ASP A 43 -0.25 -16.43 -0.20
C ASP A 43 0.52 -17.36 -1.15
N LYS A 44 -0.22 -18.22 -1.87
CA LYS A 44 0.33 -19.19 -2.82
C LYS A 44 0.87 -18.54 -4.11
N ARG A 45 0.59 -17.26 -4.35
CA ARG A 45 1.09 -16.51 -5.51
C ARG A 45 2.51 -16.01 -5.28
N LYS A 46 2.92 -15.88 -4.02
CA LYS A 46 4.27 -15.43 -3.63
C LYS A 46 5.21 -16.62 -3.62
N VAL A 47 6.38 -16.44 -4.21
CA VAL A 47 7.48 -17.41 -4.21
C VAL A 47 8.74 -16.71 -3.72
N PHE A 48 9.70 -17.48 -3.21
CA PHE A 48 11.04 -16.96 -3.02
C PHE A 48 11.65 -16.76 -4.42
N GLY A 49 11.75 -15.50 -4.85
CA GLY A 49 12.20 -15.16 -6.20
C GLY A 49 13.68 -15.46 -6.46
N ASP A 50 14.07 -15.43 -7.74
CA ASP A 50 15.44 -15.70 -8.20
C ASP A 50 16.45 -14.64 -7.73
N ALA A 51 15.98 -13.43 -7.39
CA ALA A 51 16.78 -12.34 -6.83
C ALA A 51 17.18 -12.56 -5.34
N GLY A 52 16.82 -13.71 -4.77
CA GLY A 52 17.17 -14.12 -3.41
C GLY A 52 15.97 -14.16 -2.45
N PRO A 53 16.11 -14.85 -1.31
CA PRO A 53 14.99 -15.18 -0.42
C PRO A 53 14.37 -13.97 0.31
N GLN A 54 14.93 -12.77 0.16
CA GLN A 54 14.54 -11.56 0.89
C GLN A 54 13.79 -10.55 0.02
N TRP A 55 13.79 -10.71 -1.30
CA TRP A 55 13.22 -9.69 -2.20
C TRP A 55 11.70 -9.53 -2.02
N ASN A 56 10.97 -10.64 -2.02
CA ASN A 56 9.50 -10.64 -1.87
C ASN A 56 8.99 -11.97 -1.27
N PRO A 57 9.41 -12.34 -0.06
CA PRO A 57 9.03 -13.61 0.53
C PRO A 57 7.52 -13.67 0.80
N PRO A 58 6.94 -14.89 0.84
CA PRO A 58 5.58 -15.08 1.34
C PRO A 58 5.45 -14.53 2.79
N PRO A 59 4.31 -13.95 3.17
CA PRO A 59 4.09 -13.49 4.54
C PRO A 59 4.22 -14.63 5.56
N ALA A 60 4.77 -14.32 6.73
CA ALA A 60 4.88 -15.27 7.82
C ALA A 60 3.62 -15.24 8.69
N SER A 61 3.00 -16.40 8.89
CA SER A 61 1.88 -16.56 9.83
C SER A 61 2.30 -17.35 11.05
N PHE A 62 2.14 -16.77 12.23
CA PHE A 62 2.38 -17.38 13.52
C PHE A 62 1.03 -17.63 14.20
N ALA A 63 0.34 -18.69 13.77
CA ALA A 63 -1.04 -18.98 14.22
C ALA A 63 -1.17 -19.10 15.74
N SER A 64 -0.20 -19.73 16.42
CA SER A 64 -0.18 -19.84 17.89
C SER A 64 -0.02 -18.50 18.60
N MET A 65 0.42 -17.46 17.88
CA MET A 65 0.60 -16.11 18.39
C MET A 65 -0.50 -15.15 17.93
N GLY A 66 -1.39 -15.57 17.02
CA GLY A 66 -2.34 -14.67 16.36
C GLY A 66 -1.64 -13.55 15.58
N LEU A 67 -0.43 -13.80 15.07
CA LEU A 67 0.43 -12.81 14.44
C LEU A 67 0.65 -13.10 12.96
N PHE A 68 0.52 -12.07 12.13
CA PHE A 68 0.79 -12.09 10.70
C PHE A 68 1.85 -11.02 10.39
N VAL A 69 2.91 -11.39 9.68
CA VAL A 69 4.03 -10.49 9.39
C VAL A 69 4.29 -10.44 7.89
N LYS A 70 4.18 -9.24 7.31
CA LYS A 70 4.68 -8.93 5.98
C LYS A 70 6.15 -8.53 6.08
N SER A 71 7.00 -9.07 5.20
CA SER A 71 8.41 -8.72 5.11
C SER A 71 8.89 -8.80 3.66
N GLY A 72 9.93 -8.06 3.33
CA GLY A 72 10.50 -8.04 1.98
C GLY A 72 11.19 -6.72 1.68
N ALA A 73 12.03 -6.70 0.65
CA ALA A 73 12.80 -5.53 0.24
C ALA A 73 11.92 -4.35 -0.23
N ASN A 74 10.71 -4.65 -0.72
CA ASN A 74 9.74 -3.64 -1.18
C ASN A 74 8.70 -3.26 -0.12
N ILE A 75 8.79 -3.82 1.10
CA ILE A 75 7.86 -3.46 2.18
C ILE A 75 8.40 -2.23 2.90
N MET A 76 7.63 -1.15 2.87
CA MET A 76 7.96 0.11 3.54
C MET A 76 7.20 0.26 4.85
N ILE A 77 7.76 1.04 5.78
CA ILE A 77 7.06 1.40 7.03
C ILE A 77 5.78 2.22 6.78
N ALA A 78 5.62 2.79 5.57
CA ALA A 78 4.46 3.55 5.16
C ALA A 78 3.14 2.78 5.35
N GLU A 79 3.09 1.48 5.00
CA GLU A 79 1.88 0.67 5.26
C GLU A 79 1.54 0.63 6.76
N GLY A 80 2.56 0.43 7.60
CA GLY A 80 2.41 0.44 9.06
C GLY A 80 1.98 1.80 9.61
N GLN A 81 2.53 2.89 9.08
CA GLN A 81 2.17 4.26 9.45
C GLN A 81 0.73 4.59 9.06
N SER A 82 0.29 4.15 7.88
CA SER A 82 -1.09 4.33 7.40
C SER A 82 -2.08 3.54 8.24
N LEU A 83 -1.79 2.27 8.54
CA LEU A 83 -2.60 1.47 9.47
C LEU A 83 -2.69 2.12 10.86
N TYR A 84 -1.57 2.63 11.37
CA TYR A 84 -1.54 3.36 12.64
C TYR A 84 -2.41 4.62 12.57
N ALA A 85 -2.31 5.40 11.50
CA ALA A 85 -3.09 6.63 11.30
C ALA A 85 -4.58 6.33 11.31
N VAL A 86 -5.02 5.34 10.53
CA VAL A 86 -6.42 4.92 10.45
C VAL A 86 -6.92 4.48 11.81
N CYS A 87 -6.19 3.59 12.49
CA CYS A 87 -6.58 3.10 13.80
C CYS A 87 -6.67 4.23 14.85
N HIS A 88 -5.66 5.11 14.89
CA HIS A 88 -5.54 6.15 15.90
C HIS A 88 -6.50 7.32 15.68
N PHE A 89 -6.63 7.81 14.45
CA PHE A 89 -7.43 9.00 14.15
C PHE A 89 -8.89 8.68 13.88
N LEU A 90 -9.19 7.53 13.25
CA LEU A 90 -10.56 7.13 12.93
C LEU A 90 -11.22 6.28 14.04
N LYS A 91 -10.47 5.93 15.10
CA LYS A 91 -10.98 5.32 16.35
C LYS A 91 -11.94 4.14 16.12
N GLY A 92 -11.62 3.28 15.15
CA GLY A 92 -12.41 2.08 14.82
C GLY A 92 -13.57 2.30 13.84
N SER A 93 -13.75 3.52 13.31
CA SER A 93 -14.74 3.79 12.24
C SER A 93 -14.42 3.02 10.96
N VAL A 94 -13.15 2.71 10.74
CA VAL A 94 -12.67 1.83 9.67
C VAL A 94 -12.05 0.60 10.32
N PRO A 95 -12.53 -0.62 10.02
CA PRO A 95 -11.97 -1.84 10.57
C PRO A 95 -10.61 -2.11 9.90
N VAL A 96 -9.53 -2.08 10.70
CA VAL A 96 -8.17 -2.41 10.27
C VAL A 96 -7.55 -3.40 11.25
N PRO A 97 -6.53 -4.19 10.86
CA PRO A 97 -5.81 -5.05 11.78
C PRO A 97 -5.18 -4.23 12.91
N GLU A 98 -5.16 -4.80 14.11
CA GLU A 98 -4.36 -4.22 15.18
C GLU A 98 -2.87 -4.31 14.83
N LEU A 99 -2.18 -3.18 14.97
CA LEU A 99 -0.77 -3.07 14.66
C LEU A 99 0.06 -3.33 15.92
N TYR A 100 0.95 -4.32 15.87
CA TYR A 100 1.81 -4.70 17.01
C TYR A 100 3.20 -4.08 16.95
N GLY A 101 3.71 -3.81 15.75
CA GLY A 101 4.96 -3.09 15.58
C GLY A 101 5.44 -3.10 14.14
N TRP A 102 6.53 -2.39 13.88
CA TRP A 102 7.31 -2.47 12.65
C TRP A 102 8.79 -2.40 12.95
N ARG A 103 9.61 -2.87 12.02
CA ARG A 103 11.07 -2.85 12.14
C ARG A 103 11.73 -2.89 10.77
N THR A 104 12.88 -2.23 10.68
CA THR A 104 13.79 -2.32 9.54
C THR A 104 14.82 -3.42 9.80
N ASP A 105 15.05 -4.28 8.81
CA ASP A 105 16.04 -5.34 8.87
C ASP A 105 17.01 -5.20 7.70
N GLY A 106 18.22 -4.71 7.98
CA GLY A 106 19.15 -4.25 6.95
C GLY A 106 18.85 -2.82 6.47
N GLY A 107 19.89 -2.05 6.19
CA GLY A 107 19.80 -0.62 5.87
C GLY A 107 19.20 -0.36 4.50
N ASN A 108 17.88 -0.23 4.43
CA ASN A 108 17.27 0.69 3.49
C ASN A 108 16.26 1.55 4.25
N ILE A 109 16.68 2.79 4.52
CA ILE A 109 15.84 3.86 5.04
C ILE A 109 15.39 4.64 3.81
N SER A 110 14.64 4.00 2.91
CA SER A 110 14.02 4.70 1.81
C SER A 110 12.94 5.61 2.40
N ARG A 111 13.35 6.86 2.66
CA ARG A 111 12.49 8.03 2.86
C ARG A 111 11.88 8.43 1.52
N GLU A 112 11.31 7.46 0.83
CA GLU A 112 10.93 7.60 -0.56
C GLU A 112 9.48 8.05 -0.71
N HIS A 113 9.20 8.53 -1.92
CA HIS A 113 7.95 9.14 -2.32
C HIS A 113 6.79 8.15 -2.21
N MET A 114 5.56 8.68 -2.18
CA MET A 114 4.33 7.88 -2.13
C MET A 114 4.36 6.78 -3.19
N TYR A 115 4.31 5.50 -2.79
CA TYR A 115 4.25 4.37 -3.72
C TYR A 115 2.83 4.17 -4.23
N ASP A 116 2.64 4.24 -5.55
CA ASP A 116 1.36 4.09 -6.20
C ASP A 116 1.60 3.43 -7.57
N ARG A 117 1.05 2.24 -7.80
CA ARG A 117 1.29 1.46 -9.02
C ARG A 117 0.70 2.10 -10.29
N ALA A 118 -0.19 3.08 -10.15
CA ALA A 118 -0.69 3.86 -11.29
C ALA A 118 0.34 4.91 -11.75
N ILE A 119 1.33 5.21 -10.92
CA ILE A 119 2.45 6.11 -11.23
C ILE A 119 3.67 5.22 -11.47
N ALA A 120 4.22 5.23 -12.69
CA ALA A 120 5.37 4.39 -13.01
C ALA A 120 6.57 4.73 -12.10
N ASP A 121 7.31 3.71 -11.65
CA ASP A 121 8.46 3.84 -10.71
C ASP A 121 9.43 4.99 -11.04
N ARG A 122 9.68 5.22 -12.33
CA ARG A 122 10.57 6.30 -12.82
C ARG A 122 10.06 7.73 -12.58
N PHE A 123 8.78 7.91 -12.27
CA PHE A 123 8.15 9.21 -12.04
C PHE A 123 7.82 9.46 -10.57
N MET A 124 8.11 8.50 -9.69
CA MET A 124 7.80 8.54 -8.26
C MET A 124 8.59 9.63 -7.54
N ALA A 125 9.84 9.85 -7.93
CA ALA A 125 10.69 10.91 -7.38
C ALA A 125 10.12 12.33 -7.58
N GLU A 126 9.16 12.48 -8.49
CA GLU A 126 8.54 13.74 -8.85
C GLU A 126 7.05 13.79 -8.47
N ALA A 127 6.54 12.73 -7.83
CA ALA A 127 5.15 12.64 -7.35
C ALA A 127 4.98 13.41 -6.04
N GLY A 128 4.95 14.73 -6.15
CA GLY A 128 4.65 15.66 -5.07
C GLY A 128 5.81 15.92 -4.09
N PRO A 129 5.54 16.61 -2.96
CA PRO A 129 4.23 17.10 -2.52
C PRO A 129 3.67 18.22 -3.42
N PHE A 130 2.38 18.13 -3.79
CA PHE A 130 1.67 19.15 -4.57
C PHE A 130 0.99 20.15 -3.63
N GLN A 131 0.92 21.42 -4.03
CA GLN A 131 0.29 22.51 -3.27
C GLN A 131 -1.21 22.62 -3.51
N SER A 132 -1.72 22.04 -4.60
CA SER A 132 -3.15 21.98 -4.94
C SER A 132 -3.51 20.71 -5.71
N VAL A 133 -4.81 20.41 -5.75
CA VAL A 133 -5.40 19.35 -6.58
C VAL A 133 -5.15 19.62 -8.06
N GLU A 134 -5.25 20.88 -8.48
CA GLU A 134 -4.93 21.35 -9.83
C GLU A 134 -3.50 21.00 -10.25
N GLU A 135 -2.51 21.27 -9.37
CA GLU A 135 -1.11 20.95 -9.64
C GLU A 135 -0.89 19.44 -9.77
N PHE A 136 -1.57 18.64 -8.94
CA PHE A 136 -1.56 17.19 -9.07
C PHE A 136 -2.18 16.73 -10.41
N HIS A 137 -3.32 17.29 -10.83
CA HIS A 137 -3.95 16.93 -12.10
C HIS A 137 -3.09 17.28 -13.30
N ASP A 138 -2.51 18.48 -13.31
CA ASP A 138 -1.63 18.93 -14.38
C ASP A 138 -0.41 18.01 -14.49
N TRP A 139 0.22 17.69 -13.35
CA TRP A 139 1.32 16.73 -13.29
C TRP A 139 0.91 15.32 -13.74
N PHE A 140 -0.23 14.81 -13.25
CA PHE A 140 -0.72 13.46 -13.53
C PHE A 140 -1.06 13.27 -15.00
N VAL A 141 -1.78 14.21 -15.59
CA VAL A 141 -2.10 14.21 -17.02
C VAL A 141 -0.83 14.35 -17.86
N PHE A 142 0.16 15.11 -17.41
CA PHE A 142 1.44 15.26 -18.13
C PHE A 142 2.27 13.97 -18.17
N LEU A 143 2.06 13.01 -17.26
CA LEU A 143 2.81 11.74 -17.25
C LEU A 143 2.74 10.98 -18.58
N CYS A 144 1.62 11.06 -19.32
CA CYS A 144 1.47 10.40 -20.61
C CYS A 144 2.37 10.97 -21.70
N ARG A 145 2.81 12.23 -21.55
CA ARG A 145 3.62 12.97 -22.53
C ARG A 145 5.10 12.80 -22.31
N ARG A 146 5.53 12.47 -21.09
CA ARG A 146 6.96 12.36 -20.75
C ARG A 146 7.79 11.46 -21.68
N PRO A 147 7.25 10.39 -22.28
CA PRO A 147 7.99 9.61 -23.27
C PRO A 147 8.12 10.26 -24.67
N MET A 148 7.44 11.37 -24.94
CA MET A 148 7.44 12.06 -26.23
C MET A 148 8.71 12.91 -26.40
N ALA A 149 9.15 13.10 -27.64
CA ALA A 149 10.35 13.88 -27.97
C ALA A 149 10.20 15.38 -27.63
N ASP A 150 8.98 15.91 -27.71
CA ASP A 150 8.66 17.29 -27.32
C ASP A 150 7.30 17.31 -26.59
N PRO A 151 7.28 17.08 -25.26
CA PRO A 151 6.05 16.92 -24.49
C PRO A 151 5.27 18.23 -24.28
N TYR A 152 5.89 19.38 -24.52
CA TYR A 152 5.30 20.71 -24.27
C TYR A 152 4.61 21.31 -25.50
N SER A 153 4.86 20.79 -26.71
CA SER A 153 4.21 21.30 -27.93
C SER A 153 2.79 20.77 -28.16
N ILE A 154 2.36 19.76 -27.40
CA ILE A 154 1.01 19.20 -27.50
C ILE A 154 0.05 19.97 -26.55
N PRO A 155 -1.10 20.48 -27.02
CA PRO A 155 -2.11 21.12 -26.18
C PRO A 155 -2.60 20.18 -25.08
N MET A 156 -2.91 20.70 -23.88
CA MET A 156 -3.35 19.92 -22.71
C MET A 156 -4.47 18.91 -23.03
N GLU A 157 -4.45 17.73 -22.40
CA GLU A 157 -5.35 16.64 -22.75
C GLU A 157 -6.82 17.03 -22.56
N PRO A 158 -7.72 16.69 -23.49
CA PRO A 158 -9.14 17.04 -23.37
C PRO A 158 -9.77 16.57 -22.05
N PHE A 159 -9.37 15.40 -21.55
CA PHE A 159 -9.88 14.81 -20.31
C PHE A 159 -9.38 15.52 -19.04
N ARG A 160 -8.42 16.45 -19.12
CA ARG A 160 -8.02 17.28 -17.96
C ARG A 160 -9.19 18.11 -17.43
N SER A 161 -10.07 18.55 -18.32
CA SER A 161 -11.29 19.28 -17.96
C SER A 161 -12.32 18.41 -17.19
N GLU A 162 -12.16 17.09 -17.20
CA GLU A 162 -13.01 16.14 -16.47
C GLU A 162 -12.49 15.85 -15.05
N LEU A 163 -11.34 16.42 -14.67
CA LEU A 163 -10.76 16.29 -13.34
C LEU A 163 -11.14 17.52 -12.48
N PRO A 164 -11.93 17.35 -11.41
CA PRO A 164 -12.41 18.46 -10.59
C PRO A 164 -11.32 19.02 -9.67
N ASP A 165 -10.85 20.24 -9.94
CA ASP A 165 -9.78 20.90 -9.17
C ASP A 165 -10.21 21.32 -7.75
N ASP A 166 -11.50 21.31 -7.48
CA ASP A 166 -12.11 21.58 -6.17
C ASP A 166 -12.40 20.30 -5.36
N ALA A 167 -11.95 19.14 -5.83
CA ALA A 167 -12.10 17.88 -5.11
C ALA A 167 -11.49 17.95 -3.70
N ALA A 168 -12.22 17.43 -2.72
CA ALA A 168 -11.69 17.34 -1.37
C ALA A 168 -10.49 16.38 -1.31
N ILE A 169 -9.40 16.81 -0.66
CA ILE A 169 -8.26 15.93 -0.36
C ILE A 169 -8.65 15.03 0.81
N SER A 170 -8.75 13.73 0.52
CA SER A 170 -9.12 12.69 1.48
C SER A 170 -7.99 11.68 1.64
N PHE A 171 -7.89 11.07 2.80
CA PHE A 171 -7.00 9.92 2.98
C PHE A 171 -7.64 8.69 2.34
N THR A 172 -7.07 8.23 1.23
CA THR A 172 -7.55 7.10 0.43
C THR A 172 -6.73 5.85 0.71
N HIS A 173 -7.33 4.68 0.49
CA HIS A 173 -6.62 3.40 0.57
C HIS A 173 -5.67 3.22 -0.63
N GLY A 174 -6.09 3.68 -1.82
CA GLY A 174 -5.28 3.64 -3.03
C GLY A 174 -5.11 2.25 -3.67
N ASP A 175 -5.75 1.21 -3.09
CA ASP A 175 -5.78 -0.16 -3.62
C ASP A 175 -6.96 -0.96 -3.01
N LEU A 176 -8.15 -0.34 -2.92
CA LEU A 176 -9.33 -0.96 -2.29
C LEU A 176 -9.99 -2.00 -3.20
N HIS A 177 -9.27 -3.08 -3.50
CA HIS A 177 -9.78 -4.23 -4.22
C HIS A 177 -10.46 -5.22 -3.28
N ARG A 178 -11.42 -6.03 -3.78
CA ARG A 178 -12.13 -7.04 -2.97
C ARG A 178 -11.22 -8.04 -2.25
N SER A 179 -10.00 -8.27 -2.76
CA SER A 179 -8.99 -9.12 -2.11
C SER A 179 -8.42 -8.52 -0.82
N ASN A 180 -8.57 -7.21 -0.66
CA ASN A 180 -8.03 -6.42 0.45
C ASN A 180 -9.13 -6.14 1.50
N ILE A 181 -10.34 -6.67 1.30
CA ILE A 181 -11.47 -6.58 2.23
C ILE A 181 -11.76 -7.98 2.80
N MET A 182 -11.52 -8.15 4.09
CA MET A 182 -11.86 -9.37 4.81
C MET A 182 -13.29 -9.28 5.32
N VAL A 183 -14.06 -10.35 5.13
CA VAL A 183 -15.45 -10.48 5.61
C VAL A 183 -15.56 -11.61 6.64
N SER A 184 -16.59 -11.55 7.50
CA SER A 184 -16.88 -12.63 8.45
C SER A 184 -17.12 -13.97 7.74
N LYS A 185 -16.84 -15.08 8.44
CA LYS A 185 -17.03 -16.45 7.91
C LYS A 185 -18.50 -16.90 7.89
N SER A 186 -19.37 -16.19 8.59
CA SER A 186 -20.79 -16.50 8.69
C SER A 186 -21.62 -15.22 8.80
N GLU A 187 -22.92 -15.40 8.63
CA GLU A 187 -23.91 -14.34 8.80
C GLU A 187 -24.02 -13.83 10.26
N PRO A 188 -24.37 -12.55 10.45
CA PRO A 188 -24.47 -11.53 9.41
C PRO A 188 -23.08 -11.16 8.85
N TRP A 189 -23.00 -11.06 7.52
CA TRP A 189 -21.77 -10.71 6.80
C TRP A 189 -21.35 -9.30 7.20
N ARG A 190 -20.14 -9.17 7.75
CA ARG A 190 -19.56 -7.88 8.13
C ARG A 190 -18.14 -7.78 7.62
N VAL A 191 -17.74 -6.58 7.21
CA VAL A 191 -16.33 -6.28 6.97
C VAL A 191 -15.61 -6.38 8.32
N VAL A 192 -14.64 -7.28 8.41
CA VAL A 192 -13.85 -7.49 9.63
C VAL A 192 -12.52 -6.75 9.58
N SER A 193 -12.00 -6.48 8.38
CA SER A 193 -10.72 -5.80 8.21
C SER A 193 -10.52 -5.32 6.77
N ILE A 194 -9.95 -4.14 6.61
CA ILE A 194 -9.36 -3.64 5.35
C ILE A 194 -7.84 -3.70 5.51
N VAL A 195 -7.15 -4.36 4.57
CA VAL A 195 -5.71 -4.66 4.62
C VAL A 195 -5.00 -4.12 3.39
N ASP A 196 -3.66 -4.10 3.39
CA ASP A 196 -2.85 -3.71 2.22
C ASP A 196 -2.85 -2.20 1.93
N TRP A 197 -2.60 -1.40 2.96
CA TRP A 197 -2.57 0.07 2.91
C TRP A 197 -1.28 0.65 2.32
N GLU A 198 -0.48 -0.15 1.59
CA GLU A 198 0.83 0.26 1.08
C GLU A 198 0.77 1.39 0.03
N GLN A 199 -0.37 1.54 -0.66
CA GLN A 199 -0.62 2.61 -1.64
C GLN A 199 -1.50 3.73 -1.09
N SER A 200 -1.72 3.77 0.23
CA SER A 200 -2.57 4.78 0.84
C SER A 200 -1.91 6.16 0.85
N GLY A 201 -2.73 7.19 0.66
CA GLY A 201 -2.24 8.54 0.49
C GLY A 201 -3.36 9.57 0.53
N TRP A 202 -2.96 10.82 0.75
CA TRP A 202 -3.84 11.97 0.62
C TRP A 202 -4.02 12.26 -0.86
N MET A 203 -5.18 11.91 -1.38
CA MET A 203 -5.52 12.02 -2.80
C MET A 203 -6.89 12.70 -2.94
N PRO A 204 -7.22 13.23 -4.14
CA PRO A 204 -8.57 13.70 -4.42
C PRO A 204 -9.61 12.61 -4.09
N GLU A 205 -10.75 12.98 -3.52
CA GLU A 205 -11.77 12.02 -3.04
C GLU A 205 -12.25 11.01 -4.09
N TYR A 206 -12.22 11.39 -5.36
CA TYR A 206 -12.61 10.52 -6.48
C TYR A 206 -11.57 9.41 -6.79
N TRP A 207 -10.35 9.50 -6.23
CA TRP A 207 -9.22 8.63 -6.56
C TRP A 207 -9.50 7.15 -6.29
N GLU A 208 -10.20 6.86 -5.19
CA GLU A 208 -10.55 5.48 -4.81
C GLU A 208 -11.45 4.81 -5.86
N ASP A 209 -12.45 5.54 -6.37
CA ASP A 209 -13.38 5.04 -7.38
C ASP A 209 -12.69 4.84 -8.74
N ARG A 210 -11.83 5.80 -9.14
CA ARG A 210 -11.07 5.71 -10.40
C ARG A 210 -10.15 4.50 -10.42
N LYS A 211 -9.44 4.23 -9.31
CA LYS A 211 -8.58 3.04 -9.20
C LYS A 211 -9.38 1.74 -9.12
N GLY A 212 -10.45 1.71 -8.33
CA GLY A 212 -11.33 0.56 -8.22
C GLY A 212 -11.90 0.13 -9.58
N THR A 213 -12.32 1.09 -10.40
CA THR A 213 -12.86 0.85 -11.75
C THR A 213 -11.79 0.39 -12.75
N SER A 214 -10.57 0.92 -12.68
CA SER A 214 -9.44 0.49 -13.52
C SER A 214 -9.06 -0.98 -13.28
N LEU A 215 -9.00 -1.40 -12.00
CA LEU A 215 -8.63 -2.75 -11.61
C LEU A 215 -9.68 -3.82 -11.96
N GLN A 216 -10.98 -3.49 -11.92
CA GLN A 216 -12.04 -4.44 -12.25
C GLN A 216 -12.12 -4.77 -13.76
N ASN A 217 -11.67 -3.86 -14.62
CA ASN A 217 -11.79 -4.01 -16.07
C ASN A 217 -10.59 -4.71 -16.73
N GLY A 218 -9.61 -5.20 -15.95
CA GLY A 218 -8.42 -5.87 -16.48
C GLY A 218 -7.57 -5.02 -17.44
N ARG A 219 -7.87 -3.72 -17.52
CA ARG A 219 -7.11 -2.77 -18.31
C ARG A 219 -6.34 -1.91 -17.33
N ALA A 220 -5.02 -1.99 -17.39
CA ALA A 220 -4.21 -0.81 -17.12
C ALA A 220 -4.55 0.23 -18.20
N SER A 221 -5.71 0.88 -18.10
CA SER A 221 -6.10 1.97 -18.99
C SER A 221 -6.72 3.08 -18.17
N GLY A 222 -5.86 3.76 -17.42
CA GLY A 222 -6.02 5.19 -17.12
C GLY A 222 -5.45 6.08 -18.23
N LEU A 223 -4.95 5.51 -19.33
CA LEU A 223 -4.57 6.24 -20.54
C LEU A 223 -5.39 5.68 -21.71
N PRO A 224 -6.10 6.51 -22.47
CA PRO A 224 -6.63 6.07 -23.75
C PRO A 224 -5.45 5.66 -24.66
N ASN A 225 -5.48 4.42 -25.12
CA ASN A 225 -4.63 3.94 -26.22
C ASN A 225 -5.06 4.65 -27.51
N THR A 226 -4.58 5.87 -27.70
CA THR A 226 -4.51 6.61 -28.95
C THR A 226 -3.31 7.52 -28.71
N TYR A 227 -2.13 7.24 -29.27
CA TYR A 227 -1.81 7.39 -30.68
C TYR A 227 -0.75 6.34 -31.09
N GLN A 228 -1.02 5.64 -32.20
CA GLN A 228 0.04 5.09 -33.07
C GLN A 228 0.54 6.20 -33.99
#